data_AF-A0A1G0GKT8-F1
#
_entry.id   AF-A0A1G0GKT8-F1
#
_cell.length_a   1.000
_cell.length_b   1.000
_cell.length_c   1.000
_cell.angle_alpha   90.00
_cell.angle_beta   90.00
_cell.angle_gamma   90.00
#
_symmetry.space_group_name_H-M   'P 1'
#
loop_
_entity.id
_entity.type
_entity.pdbx_description
1 polymer ?
#
loop_
_entity_poly.entity_id
_entity_poly.type
_entity_poly.pdbx_seq_one_letter_code
_entity_poly.pdbx_strand_id
1 'polypeptide(L)'
;MWGPSMKPIPQQKGFSLIEVLLVLTIVSVIFGMAMVYLQQRTASMRADKAVLDMQQILNAALSYYVANGRWPTDFNPPIELDSTSKLVVEKYLPVAPRSSWVSTVGGNRYYVQSSPSTFYVGVAVQGSTGVARPWILPTAQTIAGRLPLGFTTFRHDDFTTLSSCSSNSTICFAVGGVNVPGQNLNQADAVRYANLYHHGACVPVPKCPIDPQTGTQMTPEIMVAPTQVKGVNDVDTGNPENVYPISSFQAYSTGSGTDTDPPACIGGSPVPCGSGSDPIGTTYWRVCLQVVTERGEVTSTPANAWGQYATLLAITRCKINNEAAGSPFTVYSN
;
A
#
# COMPACT_ATOMS: atom_id res chain seq x y z
N MET A 1 80.05 -17.09 -63.82
CA MET A 1 79.89 -16.79 -62.37
C MET A 1 79.10 -15.48 -62.28
N TRP A 2 77.77 -15.55 -62.19
CA TRP A 2 76.88 -14.38 -62.13
C TRP A 2 76.42 -14.23 -60.68
N GLY A 3 76.88 -13.18 -60.00
CA GLY A 3 76.52 -12.86 -58.62
C GLY A 3 75.15 -12.17 -58.52
N PRO A 4 74.42 -12.31 -57.41
CA PRO A 4 73.07 -11.77 -57.28
C PRO A 4 73.07 -10.25 -57.15
N SER A 5 72.17 -9.59 -57.88
CA SER A 5 71.90 -8.16 -57.81
C SER A 5 71.19 -7.83 -56.49
N MET A 6 71.86 -7.09 -55.61
CA MET A 6 71.27 -6.58 -54.37
C MET A 6 70.36 -5.39 -54.68
N LYS A 7 69.06 -5.57 -54.44
CA LYS A 7 68.07 -4.49 -54.47
C LYS A 7 68.37 -3.49 -53.32
N PRO A 8 68.42 -2.17 -53.59
CA PRO A 8 68.60 -1.17 -52.54
C PRO A 8 67.39 -1.16 -51.60
N ILE A 9 67.65 -1.30 -50.31
CA ILE A 9 66.64 -1.16 -49.25
C ILE A 9 66.32 0.33 -49.14
N PRO A 10 65.04 0.76 -49.24
CA PRO A 10 64.69 2.16 -49.11
C PRO A 10 65.10 2.65 -47.72
N GLN A 11 65.85 3.75 -47.67
CA GLN A 11 66.25 4.40 -46.42
C GLN A 11 64.98 4.81 -45.66
N GLN A 12 64.67 4.08 -44.58
CA GLN A 12 63.62 4.48 -43.66
C GLN A 12 64.07 5.78 -43.00
N LYS A 13 63.33 6.87 -43.26
CA LYS A 13 63.52 8.13 -42.55
C LYS A 13 63.27 7.86 -41.06
N GLY A 14 64.33 7.84 -40.26
CA GLY A 14 64.22 7.68 -38.82
C GLY A 14 63.42 8.83 -38.23
N PHE A 15 62.45 8.53 -37.37
CA PHE A 15 61.70 9.53 -36.64
C PHE A 15 62.65 10.40 -35.81
N SER A 16 62.46 11.72 -35.88
CA SER A 16 63.25 12.64 -35.07
C SER A 16 62.83 12.53 -33.60
N LEU A 17 63.80 12.61 -32.69
CA LEU A 17 63.53 12.57 -31.25
C LEU A 17 62.53 13.65 -30.83
N ILE A 18 62.58 14.82 -31.45
CA ILE A 18 61.65 15.93 -31.16
C ILE A 18 60.21 15.63 -31.59
N GLU A 19 60.03 14.86 -32.67
CA GLU A 19 58.72 14.50 -33.19
C GLU A 19 58.04 13.51 -32.25
N VAL A 20 58.79 12.51 -31.77
CA VAL A 20 58.30 11.57 -30.76
C VAL A 20 58.03 12.28 -29.42
N LEU A 21 58.90 13.20 -29.01
CA LEU A 21 58.71 13.95 -27.75
C LEU A 21 57.46 14.83 -27.79
N LEU A 22 57.21 15.53 -28.90
CA LEU A 22 56.02 16.36 -29.08
C LEU A 22 54.73 15.53 -29.11
N VAL A 23 54.73 14.36 -29.74
CA VAL A 23 53.54 13.49 -29.73
C VAL A 23 53.24 13.01 -28.30
N LEU A 24 54.27 12.58 -27.55
CA LEU A 24 54.10 12.13 -26.17
C LEU A 24 53.63 13.25 -25.24
N THR A 25 54.07 14.51 -25.44
CA THR A 25 53.58 15.64 -24.64
C THR A 25 52.10 15.93 -24.94
N ILE A 26 51.68 15.93 -26.21
CA ILE A 26 50.27 16.14 -26.56
C ILE A 26 49.40 15.01 -25.99
N VAL A 27 49.81 13.75 -26.16
CA VAL A 27 49.06 12.59 -25.66
C VAL A 27 48.94 12.63 -24.13
N SER A 28 50.00 13.00 -23.40
CA SER A 28 49.95 13.07 -21.94
C SER A 28 48.97 14.13 -21.42
N VAL A 29 48.89 15.29 -22.08
CA VAL A 29 47.92 16.35 -21.74
C VAL A 29 46.48 15.88 -22.00
N ILE A 30 46.21 15.27 -23.16
CA ILE A 30 44.89 14.73 -23.49
C ILE A 30 44.48 13.65 -22.48
N PHE A 31 45.40 12.76 -22.13
CA PHE A 31 45.14 11.68 -21.17
C PHE A 31 44.82 12.21 -19.77
N GLY A 32 45.53 13.25 -19.32
CA GLY A 32 45.25 13.92 -18.05
C GLY A 32 43.82 14.49 -17.97
N MET A 33 43.38 15.19 -19.01
CA MET A 33 42.01 15.74 -19.07
C MET A 33 40.95 14.64 -19.18
N ALA A 34 41.19 13.64 -20.02
CA ALA A 34 40.28 12.51 -20.22
C ALA A 34 40.07 11.73 -18.91
N MET A 35 41.11 11.53 -18.10
CA MET A 35 41.01 10.79 -16.85
C MET A 35 40.07 11.48 -15.85
N VAL A 36 40.20 12.79 -15.64
CA VAL A 36 39.34 13.55 -14.73
C VAL A 36 37.89 13.52 -15.20
N TYR A 37 37.68 13.65 -16.51
CA TYR A 37 36.34 13.58 -17.11
C TYR A 37 35.69 12.20 -16.91
N LEU A 38 36.43 11.11 -17.13
CA LEU A 38 35.94 9.75 -16.94
C LEU A 38 35.59 9.46 -15.47
N GLN A 39 36.35 10.00 -14.52
CA GLN A 39 36.04 9.87 -13.09
C GLN A 39 34.71 10.56 -12.72
N GLN A 40 34.46 11.76 -13.26
CA GLN A 40 33.18 12.46 -13.02
C GLN A 40 32.01 11.75 -13.70
N ARG A 41 32.17 11.29 -14.94
CA ARG A 41 31.15 10.53 -15.67
C ARG A 41 30.77 9.23 -14.98
N THR A 42 31.75 8.47 -14.50
CA THR A 42 31.49 7.22 -13.77
C THR A 42 30.78 7.46 -12.44
N ALA A 43 31.08 8.54 -11.72
CA ALA A 43 30.35 8.91 -10.51
C ALA A 43 28.88 9.25 -10.79
N SER A 44 28.59 10.01 -11.86
CA SER A 44 27.22 10.31 -12.28
C SER A 44 26.45 9.05 -12.66
N MET A 45 27.04 8.16 -13.48
CA MET A 45 26.38 6.92 -13.90
C MET A 45 26.03 6.00 -12.71
N ARG A 46 26.87 5.99 -11.67
CA ARG A 46 26.58 5.26 -10.42
C ARG A 46 25.38 5.85 -9.67
N ALA A 47 25.29 7.18 -9.60
CA ALA A 47 24.12 7.85 -9.02
C ALA A 47 22.85 7.59 -9.85
N ASP A 48 22.94 7.66 -11.19
CA ASP A 48 21.82 7.38 -12.10
C ASP A 48 21.31 5.95 -11.94
N LYS A 49 22.23 4.97 -11.90
CA LYS A 49 21.90 3.56 -11.62
C LYS A 49 21.23 3.41 -10.26
N ALA A 50 21.76 4.06 -9.22
CA ALA A 50 21.19 3.96 -7.89
C ALA A 50 19.74 4.49 -7.84
N VAL A 51 19.46 5.61 -8.51
CA VAL A 51 18.10 6.15 -8.63
C VAL A 51 17.17 5.18 -9.35
N LEU A 52 17.59 4.60 -10.47
CA LEU A 52 16.79 3.63 -11.22
C LEU A 52 16.46 2.38 -10.39
N ASP A 53 17.47 1.81 -9.73
CA ASP A 53 17.30 0.63 -8.89
C ASP A 53 16.32 0.94 -7.73
N MET A 54 16.43 2.12 -7.09
CA MET A 54 15.51 2.53 -6.03
C MET A 54 14.09 2.76 -6.52
N GLN A 55 13.90 3.40 -7.69
CA GLN A 55 12.58 3.55 -8.30
C GLN A 55 11.94 2.19 -8.62
N GLN A 56 12.73 1.23 -9.09
CA GLN A 56 12.24 -0.13 -9.34
C GLN A 56 11.79 -0.80 -8.04
N ILE A 57 12.54 -0.66 -6.94
CA ILE A 57 12.16 -1.20 -5.62
C ILE A 57 10.88 -0.53 -5.12
N LEU A 58 10.76 0.79 -5.22
CA LEU A 58 9.56 1.54 -4.81
C LEU A 58 8.32 1.10 -5.60
N ASN A 59 8.45 0.91 -6.92
CA ASN A 59 7.35 0.41 -7.76
C ASN A 59 6.97 -1.04 -7.44
N ALA A 60 7.95 -1.89 -7.11
CA ALA A 60 7.69 -3.26 -6.67
C ALA A 60 6.95 -3.28 -5.33
N ALA A 61 7.34 -2.42 -4.38
CA ALA A 61 6.66 -2.27 -3.11
C ALA A 61 5.24 -1.74 -3.25
N LEU A 62 5.01 -0.78 -4.15
CA LEU A 62 3.67 -0.30 -4.48
C LEU A 62 2.79 -1.43 -5.04
N SER A 63 3.35 -2.25 -5.93
CA SER A 63 2.64 -3.40 -6.50
C SER A 63 2.30 -4.45 -5.43
N TYR A 64 3.23 -4.73 -4.51
CA TYR A 64 2.99 -5.59 -3.35
C TYR A 64 1.87 -5.02 -2.46
N TYR A 65 1.88 -3.71 -2.21
CA TYR A 65 0.86 -3.05 -1.42
C TYR A 65 -0.53 -3.16 -2.07
N VAL A 66 -0.63 -2.96 -3.38
CA VAL A 66 -1.89 -3.12 -4.13
C VAL A 66 -2.43 -4.55 -4.03
N ALA A 67 -1.56 -5.56 -4.05
CA ALA A 67 -1.98 -6.96 -3.97
C ALA A 67 -2.33 -7.42 -2.54
N ASN A 68 -1.63 -6.91 -1.52
CA ASN A 68 -1.71 -7.42 -0.15
C ASN A 68 -2.38 -6.46 0.85
N GLY A 69 -2.67 -5.22 0.47
CA GLY A 69 -3.25 -4.19 1.34
C GLY A 69 -2.33 -3.71 2.46
N ARG A 70 -1.05 -4.08 2.43
CA ARG A 70 -0.04 -3.71 3.45
C ARG A 70 1.34 -3.63 2.83
N TRP A 71 2.22 -2.86 3.46
CA TRP A 71 3.63 -2.83 3.09
C TRP A 71 4.33 -4.15 3.47
N PRO A 72 5.40 -4.55 2.76
CA PRO A 72 6.19 -5.70 3.18
C PRO A 72 6.92 -5.37 4.48
N THR A 73 6.91 -6.28 5.46
CA THR A 73 7.46 -6.06 6.81
C THR A 73 8.63 -6.98 7.17
N ASP A 74 8.89 -8.00 6.34
CA ASP A 74 9.85 -9.05 6.67
C ASP A 74 11.18 -8.73 5.97
N PHE A 75 11.96 -7.84 6.59
CA PHE A 75 13.32 -7.49 6.17
C PHE A 75 14.31 -7.94 7.26
N ASN A 76 15.45 -8.51 6.86
CA ASN A 76 16.42 -9.11 7.78
C ASN A 76 17.86 -8.76 7.36
N PRO A 77 18.78 -8.28 8.25
CA PRO A 77 18.56 -7.48 9.46
C PRO A 77 18.42 -5.98 9.13
N PRO A 78 17.79 -5.20 10.02
CA PRO A 78 16.35 -4.96 10.03
C PRO A 78 15.81 -4.15 8.83
N ILE A 79 16.67 -3.68 7.92
CA ILE A 79 16.32 -2.74 6.84
C ILE A 79 17.10 -3.09 5.56
N GLU A 80 17.69 -4.28 5.37
CA GLU A 80 18.42 -4.59 4.13
C GLU A 80 17.56 -5.36 3.12
N LEU A 81 17.62 -4.96 1.84
CA LEU A 81 17.01 -5.69 0.73
C LEU A 81 17.94 -6.81 0.28
N ASP A 82 17.44 -8.03 0.38
CA ASP A 82 18.16 -9.26 0.06
C ASP A 82 17.28 -10.22 -0.75
N SER A 83 17.81 -11.40 -1.07
CA SER A 83 17.06 -12.43 -1.78
C SER A 83 15.98 -13.12 -0.93
N THR A 84 15.96 -12.91 0.39
CA THR A 84 14.95 -13.48 1.29
C THR A 84 13.79 -12.53 1.55
N SER A 85 13.93 -11.26 1.17
CA SER A 85 12.91 -10.23 1.25
C SER A 85 11.66 -10.62 0.46
N LYS A 86 10.47 -10.35 1.03
CA LYS A 86 9.16 -10.68 0.40
C LYS A 86 9.02 -10.17 -1.03
N LEU A 87 9.58 -9.01 -1.34
CA LEU A 87 9.57 -8.44 -2.69
C LEU A 87 10.20 -9.38 -3.73
N VAL A 88 11.27 -10.10 -3.36
CA VAL A 88 11.97 -11.03 -4.26
C VAL A 88 11.30 -12.40 -4.24
N VAL A 89 10.97 -12.91 -3.05
CA VAL A 89 10.37 -14.25 -2.89
C VAL A 89 9.01 -14.33 -3.57
N GLU A 90 8.19 -13.28 -3.47
CA GLU A 90 6.87 -13.21 -4.10
C GLU A 90 6.91 -12.66 -5.53
N LYS A 91 8.11 -12.53 -6.13
CA LYS A 91 8.35 -12.17 -7.54
C LYS A 91 7.89 -10.77 -7.96
N TYR A 92 7.72 -9.83 -7.03
CA TYR A 92 7.55 -8.41 -7.36
C TYR A 92 8.86 -7.79 -7.86
N LEU A 93 9.99 -8.38 -7.48
CA LEU A 93 11.32 -8.05 -7.92
C LEU A 93 12.02 -9.32 -8.43
N PRO A 94 12.62 -9.32 -9.63
CA PRO A 94 13.25 -10.54 -10.17
C PRO A 94 14.51 -10.94 -9.38
N VAL A 95 15.25 -9.95 -8.86
CA VAL A 95 16.43 -10.13 -8.02
C VAL A 95 16.63 -8.87 -7.18
N ALA A 96 17.19 -9.01 -5.97
CA ALA A 96 17.61 -7.86 -5.18
C ALA A 96 18.77 -7.12 -5.90
N PRO A 97 18.58 -5.86 -6.34
CA PRO A 97 19.63 -5.11 -7.00
C PRO A 97 20.76 -4.81 -6.02
N ARG A 98 21.96 -4.65 -6.58
CA ARG A 98 23.18 -4.37 -5.85
C ARG A 98 23.62 -2.93 -6.13
N SER A 99 23.69 -2.13 -5.07
CA SER A 99 24.24 -0.78 -5.08
C SER A 99 25.67 -0.72 -5.64
N SER A 100 25.94 0.28 -6.48
CA SER A 100 27.31 0.60 -6.90
C SER A 100 28.16 1.20 -5.78
N TRP A 101 27.53 1.57 -4.66
CA TRP A 101 28.15 2.14 -3.49
C TRP A 101 28.30 1.06 -2.42
N VAL A 102 29.52 0.93 -1.89
CA VAL A 102 29.82 0.00 -0.81
C VAL A 102 29.86 0.80 0.48
N SER A 103 29.04 0.40 1.45
CA SER A 103 28.99 0.95 2.78
C SER A 103 29.70 0.03 3.77
N THR A 104 30.31 0.64 4.80
CA THR A 104 30.89 -0.11 5.94
C THR A 104 29.81 -0.82 6.76
N VAL A 105 28.57 -0.33 6.67
CA VAL A 105 27.38 -0.96 7.23
C VAL A 105 26.64 -1.60 6.07
N GLY A 106 26.27 -2.88 6.11
CA GLY A 106 25.46 -3.55 5.06
C GLY A 106 26.07 -3.79 3.67
N GLY A 107 27.28 -3.27 3.41
CA GLY A 107 28.02 -3.55 2.17
C GLY A 107 27.38 -2.92 0.93
N ASN A 108 27.14 -3.75 -0.08
CA ASN A 108 26.53 -3.39 -1.36
C ASN A 108 25.04 -3.81 -1.33
N ARG A 109 24.23 -3.12 -0.54
CA ARG A 109 22.79 -3.42 -0.46
C ARG A 109 22.00 -2.12 -0.39
N TYR A 110 20.75 -2.22 -0.83
CA TYR A 110 19.76 -1.18 -0.60
C TYR A 110 19.11 -1.39 0.75
N TYR A 111 18.70 -0.28 1.33
CA TYR A 111 17.99 -0.26 2.60
C TYR A 111 16.51 -0.09 2.34
N VAL A 112 15.65 -0.84 3.01
CA VAL A 112 14.20 -0.83 2.85
C VAL A 112 13.51 -0.81 4.21
N GLN A 113 12.64 0.17 4.43
CA GLN A 113 11.86 0.28 5.67
C GLN A 113 10.41 0.51 5.34
N SER A 114 9.53 -0.24 6.00
CA SER A 114 8.10 0.01 5.98
C SER A 114 7.66 0.78 7.22
N SER A 115 6.99 1.90 7.01
CA SER A 115 6.13 2.57 7.99
C SER A 115 4.67 2.33 7.60
N PRO A 116 3.69 2.38 8.53
CA PRO A 116 2.28 2.11 8.19
C PRO A 116 1.73 2.90 7.00
N SER A 117 2.21 4.13 6.79
CA SER A 117 1.76 5.02 5.72
C SER A 117 2.72 5.13 4.53
N THR A 118 3.98 4.73 4.69
CA THR A 118 5.05 5.05 3.75
C THR A 118 6.07 3.92 3.68
N PHE A 119 6.49 3.59 2.47
CA PHE A 119 7.60 2.68 2.23
C PHE A 119 8.83 3.47 1.79
N TYR A 120 9.95 3.23 2.45
CA TYR A 120 11.21 3.93 2.23
C TYR A 120 12.24 2.99 1.60
N VAL A 121 13.05 3.54 0.70
CA VAL A 121 14.22 2.90 0.12
C VAL A 121 15.42 3.84 0.25
N GLY A 122 16.51 3.34 0.80
CA GLY A 122 17.75 4.08 1.01
C GLY A 122 18.94 3.45 0.30
N VAL A 123 19.91 4.28 -0.07
CA VAL A 123 21.24 3.85 -0.51
C VAL A 123 22.31 4.62 0.24
N ALA A 124 23.34 3.91 0.69
CA ALA A 124 24.48 4.51 1.35
C ALA A 124 25.46 5.13 0.33
N VAL A 125 25.83 6.39 0.54
CA VAL A 125 26.90 7.09 -0.14
C VAL A 125 28.04 7.26 0.85
N GLN A 126 29.15 6.58 0.62
CA GLN A 126 30.31 6.60 1.48
C GLN A 126 31.60 6.74 0.67
N GLY A 127 32.59 7.45 1.23
CA GLY A 127 33.97 7.44 0.76
C GLY A 127 34.78 6.27 1.35
N SER A 128 36.11 6.42 1.39
CA SER A 128 37.01 5.52 2.11
C SER A 128 36.65 5.46 3.60
N THR A 129 36.80 4.29 4.21
CA THR A 129 36.39 3.96 5.58
C THR A 129 36.77 5.05 6.59
N GLY A 130 35.77 5.63 7.25
CA GLY A 130 35.97 6.56 8.38
C GLY A 130 36.39 7.99 8.04
N VAL A 131 36.48 8.38 6.75
CA VAL A 131 36.91 9.74 6.37
C VAL A 131 35.75 10.52 5.77
N ALA A 132 35.41 11.66 6.37
CA ALA A 132 34.45 12.61 5.80
C ALA A 132 35.04 13.24 4.54
N ARG A 133 34.26 13.28 3.46
CA ARG A 133 34.68 13.88 2.19
C ARG A 133 33.62 14.88 1.71
N PRO A 134 34.02 16.07 1.22
CA PRO A 134 33.07 17.12 0.83
C PRO A 134 32.06 16.70 -0.26
N TRP A 135 32.37 15.67 -1.06
CA TRP A 135 31.49 15.20 -2.14
C TRP A 135 30.38 14.25 -1.68
N ILE A 136 30.41 13.72 -0.46
CA ILE A 136 29.44 12.73 0.03
C ILE A 136 28.04 13.34 0.10
N LEU A 137 27.92 14.47 0.79
CA LEU A 137 26.66 15.20 0.95
C LEU A 137 26.02 15.61 -0.39
N PRO A 138 26.70 16.32 -1.32
CA PRO A 138 26.08 16.74 -2.57
C PRO A 138 25.70 15.56 -3.47
N THR A 139 26.44 14.44 -3.40
CA THR A 139 26.08 13.22 -4.15
C THR A 139 24.80 12.60 -3.57
N ALA A 140 24.70 12.47 -2.24
CA ALA A 140 23.51 11.95 -1.59
C ALA A 140 22.28 12.83 -1.83
N GLN A 141 22.44 14.16 -1.78
CA GLN A 141 21.37 15.12 -2.08
C GLN A 141 20.92 15.05 -3.55
N THR A 142 21.85 14.85 -4.50
CA THR A 142 21.50 14.70 -5.92
C THR A 142 20.69 13.43 -6.17
N ILE A 143 21.03 12.34 -5.47
CA ILE A 143 20.28 11.09 -5.54
C ILE A 143 18.90 11.26 -4.91
N ALA A 144 18.83 11.80 -3.68
CA ALA A 144 17.58 12.01 -2.95
C ALA A 144 16.63 12.96 -3.71
N GLY A 145 17.15 14.04 -4.29
CA GLY A 145 16.37 15.02 -5.06
C GLY A 145 15.72 14.48 -6.34
N ARG A 146 16.07 13.25 -6.76
CA ARG A 146 15.49 12.56 -7.92
C ARG A 146 14.47 11.48 -7.53
N LEU A 147 14.21 11.32 -6.24
CA LEU A 147 13.29 10.33 -5.70
C LEU A 147 12.06 11.01 -5.09
N PRO A 148 10.89 10.35 -5.12
CA PRO A 148 9.73 10.82 -4.38
C PRO A 148 10.02 10.83 -2.87
N LEU A 149 9.49 11.83 -2.16
CA LEU A 149 9.72 12.02 -0.72
C LEU A 149 11.22 11.92 -0.34
N GLY A 150 12.08 12.43 -1.20
CA GLY A 150 13.52 12.29 -1.07
C GLY A 150 14.13 13.11 0.07
N PHE A 151 14.94 12.48 0.91
CA PHE A 151 15.73 13.16 1.93
C PHE A 151 17.07 12.46 2.18
N THR A 152 17.97 13.11 2.90
CA THR A 152 19.25 12.54 3.29
C THR A 152 19.33 12.34 4.79
N THR A 153 19.86 11.21 5.23
CA THR A 153 20.06 10.91 6.65
C THR A 153 21.41 10.24 6.91
N PHE A 154 21.94 10.33 8.13
CA PHE A 154 23.09 9.52 8.55
C PHE A 154 22.67 8.21 9.25
N ARG A 155 21.38 8.04 9.57
CA ARG A 155 20.82 6.80 10.13
C ARG A 155 20.62 5.75 9.02
N HIS A 156 20.81 4.49 9.39
CA HIS A 156 20.66 3.33 8.51
C HIS A 156 19.61 2.33 9.04
N ASP A 157 19.26 2.50 10.31
CA ASP A 157 18.41 1.68 11.16
C ASP A 157 17.02 2.28 11.34
N ASP A 158 16.82 3.55 10.96
CA ASP A 158 15.51 4.18 10.96
C ASP A 158 15.47 5.41 10.03
N PHE A 159 14.52 5.41 9.10
CA PHE A 159 14.20 6.44 8.13
C PHE A 159 12.98 7.26 8.51
N THR A 160 12.31 6.95 9.63
CA THR A 160 11.20 7.77 10.15
C THR A 160 11.70 8.95 10.99
N THR A 161 12.89 8.84 11.58
CA THR A 161 13.51 9.93 12.34
C THR A 161 14.45 10.76 11.47
N LEU A 162 14.10 12.04 11.30
CA LEU A 162 14.90 12.98 10.52
C LEU A 162 16.22 13.31 11.23
N SER A 163 17.31 12.82 10.66
CA SER A 163 18.66 12.91 11.19
C SER A 163 19.60 13.31 10.06
N SER A 164 19.67 14.60 9.78
CA SER A 164 20.26 15.14 8.56
C SER A 164 21.78 14.94 8.48
N CYS A 165 22.24 14.68 7.25
CA CYS A 165 23.66 14.65 6.95
C CYS A 165 24.30 16.03 6.97
N SER A 166 25.60 16.08 7.31
CA SER A 166 26.43 17.28 7.27
C SER A 166 27.64 17.09 6.36
N SER A 167 28.37 18.17 6.08
CA SER A 167 29.64 18.12 5.33
C SER A 167 30.73 17.29 6.03
N ASN A 168 30.56 17.04 7.33
CA ASN A 168 31.49 16.26 8.15
C ASN A 168 31.05 14.81 8.34
N SER A 169 29.92 14.41 7.73
CA SER A 169 29.45 13.03 7.78
C SER A 169 30.37 12.11 6.95
N THR A 170 30.79 11.00 7.55
CA THR A 170 31.61 9.97 6.90
C THR A 170 30.79 9.08 5.96
N ILE A 171 29.48 8.99 6.20
CA ILE A 171 28.48 8.25 5.43
C ILE A 171 27.20 9.08 5.36
N CYS A 172 26.52 9.03 4.22
CA CYS A 172 25.20 9.60 4.05
C CYS A 172 24.29 8.70 3.25
N PHE A 173 23.08 8.50 3.74
CA PHE A 173 22.05 7.75 3.07
C PHE A 173 21.18 8.70 2.27
N ALA A 174 21.02 8.41 0.99
CA ALA A 174 19.98 9.04 0.17
C ALA A 174 18.75 8.14 0.23
N VAL A 175 17.64 8.68 0.74
CA VAL A 175 16.40 7.95 0.97
C VAL A 175 15.32 8.55 0.09
N GLY A 176 14.53 7.68 -0.55
CA GLY A 176 13.28 8.02 -1.20
C GLY A 176 12.15 7.23 -0.55
N GLY A 177 10.91 7.68 -0.74
CA GLY A 177 9.76 6.97 -0.23
C GLY A 177 8.52 7.16 -1.10
N VAL A 178 7.63 6.18 -1.02
CA VAL A 178 6.29 6.25 -1.60
C VAL A 178 5.28 6.13 -0.46
N ASN A 179 4.33 7.04 -0.44
CA ASN A 179 3.17 6.91 0.42
C ASN A 179 2.18 5.93 -0.19
N VAL A 180 1.20 5.53 0.61
CA VAL A 180 0.03 4.83 0.10
C VAL A 180 -0.57 5.65 -1.04
N PRO A 181 -0.83 5.08 -2.24
CA PRO A 181 -1.47 5.82 -3.31
C PRO A 181 -2.76 6.44 -2.76
N GLY A 182 -2.97 7.74 -3.02
CA GLY A 182 -4.05 8.55 -2.44
C GLY A 182 -5.47 8.05 -2.66
N GLN A 183 -5.65 6.96 -3.39
CA GLN A 183 -6.89 6.18 -3.40
C GLN A 183 -7.18 5.49 -2.06
N ASN A 184 -6.22 5.46 -1.11
CA ASN A 184 -6.43 4.93 0.24
C ASN A 184 -6.83 5.94 1.31
N LEU A 185 -6.84 7.24 1.03
CA LEU A 185 -7.61 8.17 1.89
C LEU A 185 -9.12 7.99 1.69
N ASN A 186 -9.53 7.25 0.65
CA ASN A 186 -10.87 6.73 0.45
C ASN A 186 -10.99 5.22 0.81
N GLN A 187 -9.98 4.62 1.47
CA GLN A 187 -10.04 3.25 2.02
C GLN A 187 -10.20 3.25 3.55
N ALA A 188 -11.15 4.03 4.08
CA ALA A 188 -12.10 3.34 4.95
C ALA A 188 -12.96 2.53 3.98
N ASP A 189 -12.86 1.20 3.99
CA ASP A 189 -13.53 0.32 3.03
C ASP A 189 -14.89 0.88 2.58
N ALA A 190 -14.94 1.33 1.33
CA ALA A 190 -16.18 1.54 0.60
C ALA A 190 -16.97 0.24 0.73
N VAL A 191 -18.16 0.33 1.35
CA VAL A 191 -19.25 -0.62 1.32
C VAL A 191 -18.87 -2.04 0.84
N ARG A 192 -18.70 -2.99 1.76
CA ARG A 192 -18.28 -4.37 1.46
C ARG A 192 -19.44 -5.21 0.91
N TYR A 193 -20.57 -5.19 1.61
CA TYR A 193 -21.79 -5.84 1.18
C TYR A 193 -22.89 -4.79 1.11
N ALA A 194 -23.40 -4.53 -0.08
CA ALA A 194 -24.64 -3.78 -0.30
C ALA A 194 -25.58 -4.64 -1.12
N ASN A 195 -26.68 -5.08 -0.52
CA ASN A 195 -27.70 -5.83 -1.22
C ASN A 195 -29.07 -5.56 -0.61
N LEU A 196 -30.09 -6.01 -1.33
CA LEU A 196 -31.46 -6.04 -0.88
C LEU A 196 -31.69 -7.36 -0.12
N TYR A 197 -32.28 -7.23 1.07
CA TYR A 197 -32.54 -8.31 2.01
C TYR A 197 -34.00 -8.28 2.42
N HIS A 198 -34.54 -9.46 2.73
CA HIS A 198 -35.86 -9.58 3.31
C HIS A 198 -35.82 -9.36 4.82
N HIS A 199 -36.98 -9.08 5.41
CA HIS A 199 -37.10 -8.97 6.86
C HIS A 199 -36.62 -10.27 7.54
N GLY A 200 -35.72 -10.15 8.51
CA GLY A 200 -35.16 -11.27 9.25
C GLY A 200 -33.96 -11.95 8.57
N ALA A 201 -33.52 -11.49 7.40
CA ALA A 201 -32.38 -12.07 6.70
C ALA A 201 -31.04 -11.77 7.38
N CYS A 202 -30.05 -12.63 7.12
CA CYS A 202 -28.71 -12.53 7.68
C CYS A 202 -27.75 -11.84 6.70
N VAL A 203 -27.03 -10.84 7.20
CA VAL A 203 -26.03 -10.07 6.45
C VAL A 203 -24.65 -10.42 6.99
N PRO A 204 -23.72 -10.90 6.16
CA PRO A 204 -22.40 -11.29 6.64
C PRO A 204 -21.59 -10.08 7.12
N VAL A 205 -20.86 -10.26 8.22
CA VAL A 205 -19.95 -9.25 8.75
C VAL A 205 -18.67 -9.24 7.90
N PRO A 206 -18.23 -8.09 7.37
CA PRO A 206 -17.00 -8.02 6.62
C PRO A 206 -15.79 -8.17 7.52
N LYS A 207 -14.74 -8.83 7.02
CA LYS A 207 -13.43 -8.85 7.68
C LYS A 207 -12.74 -7.51 7.45
N CYS A 208 -12.75 -6.65 8.47
CA CYS A 208 -12.16 -5.32 8.35
C CYS A 208 -10.63 -5.33 8.42
N PRO A 209 -9.96 -4.46 7.63
CA PRO A 209 -8.51 -4.30 7.65
C PRO A 209 -8.04 -3.62 8.94
N ILE A 210 -6.72 -3.64 9.15
CA ILE A 210 -6.07 -2.92 10.24
C ILE A 210 -5.92 -1.46 9.83
N ASP A 211 -6.36 -0.54 10.69
CA ASP A 211 -6.19 0.90 10.50
C ASP A 211 -4.70 1.25 10.45
N PRO A 212 -4.21 1.83 9.33
CA PRO A 212 -2.80 2.19 9.19
C PRO A 212 -2.36 3.33 10.13
N GLN A 213 -3.29 4.09 10.71
CA GLN A 213 -2.96 5.19 11.63
C GLN A 213 -2.81 4.74 13.07
N THR A 214 -3.59 3.76 13.51
CA THR A 214 -3.64 3.32 14.91
C THR A 214 -3.09 1.92 15.13
N GLY A 215 -2.85 1.13 14.07
CA GLY A 215 -2.40 -0.26 14.17
C GLY A 215 -3.45 -1.21 14.77
N THR A 216 -4.69 -0.73 14.94
CA THR A 216 -5.81 -1.50 15.52
C THR A 216 -6.79 -1.92 14.42
N GLN A 217 -7.48 -3.04 14.62
CA GLN A 217 -8.47 -3.49 13.64
C GLN A 217 -9.62 -2.48 13.54
N MET A 218 -10.03 -2.12 12.33
CA MET A 218 -11.20 -1.27 12.10
C MET A 218 -12.47 -1.98 12.55
N THR A 219 -13.45 -1.23 13.05
CA THR A 219 -14.70 -1.81 13.56
C THR A 219 -15.71 -1.98 12.42
N PRO A 220 -16.34 -3.16 12.28
CA PRO A 220 -17.36 -3.37 11.26
C PRO A 220 -18.68 -2.68 11.66
N GLU A 221 -19.34 -2.02 10.72
CA GLU A 221 -20.60 -1.31 10.92
C GLU A 221 -21.61 -1.65 9.81
N ILE A 222 -22.90 -1.61 10.15
CA ILE A 222 -24.00 -1.86 9.21
C ILE A 222 -24.96 -0.67 9.21
N MET A 223 -25.43 -0.32 8.01
CA MET A 223 -26.50 0.64 7.79
C MET A 223 -27.65 -0.08 7.11
N VAL A 224 -28.86 0.14 7.61
CA VAL A 224 -30.07 -0.47 7.05
C VAL A 224 -31.09 0.60 6.73
N ALA A 225 -31.77 0.45 5.61
CA ALA A 225 -32.83 1.34 5.19
C ALA A 225 -33.97 0.55 4.55
N PRO A 226 -35.24 0.89 4.82
CA PRO A 226 -36.37 0.33 4.10
C PRO A 226 -36.34 0.80 2.63
N THR A 227 -36.47 -0.13 1.68
CA THR A 227 -36.54 0.21 0.23
C THR A 227 -37.92 -0.02 -0.35
N GLN A 228 -38.61 -1.04 0.14
CA GLN A 228 -39.98 -1.34 -0.27
C GLN A 228 -40.74 -1.89 0.93
N VAL A 229 -41.84 -1.22 1.26
CA VAL A 229 -42.80 -1.68 2.24
C VAL A 229 -44.15 -1.76 1.54
N LYS A 230 -44.74 -2.95 1.49
CA LYS A 230 -46.08 -3.17 0.95
C LYS A 230 -47.08 -3.06 2.11
N GLY A 231 -48.37 -2.81 1.82
CA GLY A 231 -49.41 -2.80 2.87
C GLY A 231 -49.45 -4.12 3.65
N VAL A 232 -49.70 -4.02 4.96
CA VAL A 232 -49.78 -5.18 5.85
C VAL A 232 -51.23 -5.67 5.88
N ASN A 233 -51.43 -6.97 5.68
CA ASN A 233 -52.73 -7.62 5.80
C ASN A 233 -53.03 -8.01 7.26
N ASP A 234 -54.32 -8.06 7.62
CA ASP A 234 -54.77 -8.47 8.95
C ASP A 234 -54.26 -9.89 9.29
N VAL A 235 -53.51 -9.95 10.38
CA VAL A 235 -52.82 -11.12 10.93
C VAL A 235 -53.81 -12.18 11.41
N ASP A 236 -54.99 -11.78 11.89
CA ASP A 236 -55.83 -12.68 12.70
C ASP A 236 -57.08 -13.21 11.98
N THR A 237 -57.35 -12.79 10.74
CA THR A 237 -58.59 -13.17 10.03
C THR A 237 -58.39 -14.05 8.80
N GLY A 238 -57.15 -14.31 8.38
CA GLY A 238 -56.86 -15.11 7.18
C GLY A 238 -57.41 -14.50 5.87
N ASN A 239 -57.90 -13.26 5.92
CA ASN A 239 -58.47 -12.56 4.77
C ASN A 239 -57.44 -11.57 4.18
N PRO A 240 -56.92 -11.80 2.96
CA PRO A 240 -55.94 -10.92 2.32
C PRO A 240 -56.49 -9.54 1.91
N GLU A 241 -57.81 -9.32 2.00
CA GLU A 241 -58.45 -8.06 1.58
C GLU A 241 -58.44 -6.97 2.66
N ASN A 242 -58.23 -7.33 3.93
CA ASN A 242 -58.11 -6.36 5.02
C ASN A 242 -56.67 -5.82 5.09
N VAL A 243 -56.38 -4.79 4.30
CA VAL A 243 -55.09 -4.09 4.30
C VAL A 243 -55.21 -2.81 5.12
N TYR A 244 -54.37 -2.66 6.14
CA TYR A 244 -54.31 -1.42 6.92
C TYR A 244 -53.28 -0.46 6.34
N PRO A 245 -53.56 0.86 6.34
CA PRO A 245 -52.55 1.84 5.99
C PRO A 245 -51.41 1.80 7.00
N ILE A 246 -50.19 1.99 6.48
CA ILE A 246 -48.98 2.08 7.28
C ILE A 246 -48.88 3.49 7.86
N SER A 247 -48.78 3.60 9.18
CA SER A 247 -48.58 4.89 9.86
C SER A 247 -47.10 5.22 9.99
N SER A 248 -46.24 4.22 10.22
CA SER A 248 -44.78 4.39 10.20
C SER A 248 -44.06 3.09 9.90
N PHE A 249 -42.83 3.20 9.42
CA PHE A 249 -41.94 2.06 9.19
C PHE A 249 -40.50 2.46 9.49
N GLN A 250 -39.74 1.57 10.11
CA GLN A 250 -38.33 1.78 10.42
C GLN A 250 -37.53 0.49 10.24
N ALA A 251 -36.32 0.62 9.72
CA ALA A 251 -35.37 -0.48 9.61
C ALA A 251 -34.34 -0.41 10.74
N TYR A 252 -33.96 -1.55 11.28
CA TYR A 252 -32.90 -1.67 12.28
C TYR A 252 -32.16 -2.99 12.09
N SER A 253 -30.98 -3.12 12.68
CA SER A 253 -30.20 -4.35 12.69
C SER A 253 -30.02 -4.85 14.12
N THR A 254 -30.01 -6.16 14.30
CA THR A 254 -29.65 -6.81 15.57
C THR A 254 -28.31 -7.54 15.42
N GLY A 255 -27.62 -7.71 16.55
CA GLY A 255 -26.36 -8.43 16.64
C GLY A 255 -25.15 -7.53 16.93
N SER A 256 -24.13 -8.13 17.52
CA SER A 256 -22.89 -7.48 17.97
C SER A 256 -21.83 -7.36 16.87
N GLY A 257 -22.07 -7.94 15.69
CA GLY A 257 -21.06 -8.12 14.63
C GLY A 257 -20.08 -9.28 14.89
N THR A 258 -20.21 -9.97 16.02
CA THR A 258 -19.46 -11.19 16.33
C THR A 258 -20.33 -12.43 16.48
N ASP A 259 -21.64 -12.28 16.34
CA ASP A 259 -22.60 -13.35 16.55
C ASP A 259 -22.65 -14.26 15.33
N THR A 260 -22.63 -15.58 15.55
CA THR A 260 -22.91 -16.58 14.50
C THR A 260 -24.40 -16.62 14.16
N ASP A 261 -25.24 -16.38 15.16
CA ASP A 261 -26.70 -16.34 15.06
C ASP A 261 -27.22 -15.11 15.84
N PRO A 262 -27.43 -13.97 15.17
CA PRO A 262 -27.94 -12.77 15.81
C PRO A 262 -29.38 -12.96 16.31
N PRO A 263 -29.77 -12.24 17.39
CA PRO A 263 -31.13 -12.27 17.93
C PRO A 263 -32.20 -12.06 16.84
N ALA A 264 -33.35 -12.70 17.01
CA ALA A 264 -34.50 -12.51 16.13
C ALA A 264 -34.96 -11.05 16.12
N CYS A 265 -35.63 -10.65 15.04
CA CYS A 265 -36.36 -9.38 15.02
C CYS A 265 -37.47 -9.40 16.08
N ILE A 266 -37.85 -8.22 16.57
CA ILE A 266 -38.93 -8.07 17.55
C ILE A 266 -40.20 -8.75 17.00
N GLY A 267 -40.74 -9.70 17.77
CA GLY A 267 -41.94 -10.47 17.41
C GLY A 267 -41.72 -11.63 16.43
N GLY A 268 -40.52 -11.80 15.87
CA GLY A 268 -40.16 -12.90 15.00
C GLY A 268 -39.64 -14.14 15.74
N SER A 269 -39.69 -15.29 15.07
CA SER A 269 -38.97 -16.50 15.51
C SER A 269 -37.54 -16.50 14.95
N PRO A 270 -36.51 -16.87 15.74
CA PRO A 270 -35.13 -16.92 15.26
C PRO A 270 -34.96 -17.97 14.17
N VAL A 271 -34.59 -17.53 12.96
CA VAL A 271 -34.13 -18.40 11.87
C VAL A 271 -32.61 -18.45 11.90
N PRO A 272 -31.98 -19.63 12.02
CA PRO A 272 -30.51 -19.75 12.06
C PRO A 272 -29.86 -19.16 10.80
N CYS A 273 -28.85 -18.33 11.00
CA CYS A 273 -28.06 -17.77 9.92
C CYS A 273 -27.12 -18.83 9.32
N GLY A 274 -26.91 -18.78 8.00
CA GLY A 274 -26.05 -19.75 7.32
C GLY A 274 -26.72 -21.09 7.04
N SER A 275 -28.05 -21.17 7.19
CA SER A 275 -28.86 -22.28 6.71
C SER A 275 -29.62 -21.86 5.44
N GLY A 276 -29.54 -22.65 4.36
CA GLY A 276 -30.22 -22.35 3.10
C GLY A 276 -29.45 -21.44 2.13
N SER A 277 -30.08 -20.36 1.65
CA SER A 277 -29.60 -19.45 0.59
C SER A 277 -28.87 -18.19 1.09
N ASP A 278 -28.47 -18.16 2.37
CA ASP A 278 -27.76 -17.03 2.95
C ASP A 278 -26.33 -16.86 2.36
N PRO A 279 -25.81 -15.64 2.31
CA PRO A 279 -24.42 -15.40 1.90
C PRO A 279 -23.42 -16.13 2.81
N ILE A 280 -22.33 -16.66 2.25
CA ILE A 280 -21.30 -17.37 3.02
C ILE A 280 -20.59 -16.41 3.98
N GLY A 281 -20.72 -16.65 5.29
CA GLY A 281 -20.05 -15.91 6.35
C GLY A 281 -19.86 -16.74 7.63
N THR A 282 -19.06 -16.22 8.57
CA THR A 282 -18.86 -16.83 9.91
C THR A 282 -19.61 -16.11 11.01
N THR A 283 -19.83 -14.81 10.84
CA THR A 283 -20.60 -13.95 11.75
C THR A 283 -21.53 -13.06 10.94
N TYR A 284 -22.67 -12.71 11.52
CA TYR A 284 -23.76 -12.06 10.82
C TYR A 284 -24.35 -10.90 11.64
N TRP A 285 -25.06 -10.02 10.96
CA TRP A 285 -26.12 -9.20 11.53
C TRP A 285 -27.46 -9.66 10.98
N ARG A 286 -28.53 -9.42 11.73
CA ARG A 286 -29.88 -9.65 11.23
C ARG A 286 -30.55 -8.32 10.96
N VAL A 287 -31.12 -8.20 9.77
CA VAL A 287 -31.81 -6.98 9.37
C VAL A 287 -33.30 -7.11 9.61
N CYS A 288 -33.88 -6.08 10.21
CA CYS A 288 -35.23 -6.09 10.72
C CYS A 288 -35.98 -4.85 10.25
N LEU A 289 -37.28 -5.03 10.10
CA LEU A 289 -38.23 -3.98 9.75
C LEU A 289 -39.30 -3.97 10.83
N GLN A 290 -39.56 -2.81 11.41
CA GLN A 290 -40.70 -2.56 12.28
C GLN A 290 -41.68 -1.69 11.51
N VAL A 291 -42.93 -2.15 11.45
CA VAL A 291 -44.03 -1.44 10.79
C VAL A 291 -45.14 -1.23 11.80
N VAL A 292 -45.64 0.00 11.84
CA VAL A 292 -46.77 0.40 12.67
C VAL A 292 -47.92 0.73 11.73
N THR A 293 -49.10 0.22 12.06
CA THR A 293 -50.37 0.48 11.37
C THR A 293 -51.32 1.20 12.32
N GLU A 294 -52.51 1.60 11.84
CA GLU A 294 -53.57 2.15 12.71
C GLU A 294 -54.00 1.20 13.84
N ARG A 295 -53.74 -0.11 13.70
CA ARG A 295 -54.02 -1.11 14.75
C ARG A 295 -52.87 -1.36 15.71
N GLY A 296 -51.73 -0.69 15.52
CA GLY A 296 -50.52 -0.85 16.31
C GLY A 296 -49.37 -1.52 15.55
N GLU A 297 -48.36 -1.95 16.31
CA GLU A 297 -47.15 -2.56 15.79
C GLU A 297 -47.40 -3.98 15.27
N VAL A 298 -46.88 -4.26 14.08
CA VAL A 298 -46.95 -5.58 13.45
C VAL A 298 -45.86 -6.46 14.05
N THR A 299 -46.21 -7.28 15.03
CA THR A 299 -45.26 -8.15 15.75
C THR A 299 -45.33 -9.61 15.36
N SER A 300 -46.44 -10.11 14.80
CA SER A 300 -46.52 -11.50 14.31
C SER A 300 -47.47 -11.59 13.12
N THR A 301 -47.18 -12.44 12.14
CA THR A 301 -48.08 -12.79 11.02
C THR A 301 -48.16 -14.33 10.97
N PRO A 302 -49.35 -14.97 10.90
CA PRO A 302 -49.47 -16.44 10.98
C PRO A 302 -48.84 -17.16 9.78
N ALA A 303 -48.64 -16.45 8.67
CA ALA A 303 -47.72 -16.83 7.62
C ALA A 303 -46.56 -15.86 7.66
N ASN A 304 -45.33 -16.36 7.88
CA ASN A 304 -44.05 -15.64 7.76
C ASN A 304 -43.82 -14.97 6.37
N ALA A 305 -44.85 -14.86 5.55
CA ALA A 305 -44.84 -14.33 4.19
C ALA A 305 -44.78 -12.80 4.14
N TRP A 306 -45.23 -12.07 5.17
CA TRP A 306 -45.10 -10.61 5.21
C TRP A 306 -43.64 -10.16 4.99
N GLY A 307 -42.70 -10.83 5.67
CA GLY A 307 -41.27 -10.52 5.56
C GLY A 307 -40.68 -10.78 4.18
N GLN A 308 -41.32 -11.61 3.34
CA GLN A 308 -40.92 -11.88 1.96
C GLN A 308 -41.32 -10.76 1.00
N TYR A 309 -42.30 -9.93 1.37
CA TYR A 309 -42.78 -8.81 0.54
C TYR A 309 -42.21 -7.45 0.96
N ALA A 310 -41.47 -7.43 2.06
CA ALA A 310 -40.71 -6.27 2.52
C ALA A 310 -39.24 -6.41 2.10
N THR A 311 -38.68 -5.33 1.57
CA THR A 311 -37.29 -5.30 1.11
C THR A 311 -36.53 -4.18 1.82
N LEU A 312 -35.39 -4.56 2.40
CA LEU A 312 -34.47 -3.72 3.15
C LEU A 312 -33.16 -3.63 2.37
N LEU A 313 -32.60 -2.43 2.24
CA LEU A 313 -31.22 -2.26 1.83
C LEU A 313 -30.34 -2.41 3.07
N ALA A 314 -29.35 -3.29 3.01
CA ALA A 314 -28.32 -3.39 4.02
C ALA A 314 -26.95 -3.13 3.40
N ILE A 315 -26.20 -2.24 4.03
CA ILE A 315 -24.88 -1.79 3.61
C ILE A 315 -23.92 -2.01 4.77
N THR A 316 -22.89 -2.83 4.58
CA THR A 316 -21.84 -3.03 5.58
C THR A 316 -20.58 -2.26 5.20
N ARG A 317 -19.91 -1.66 6.18
CA ARG A 317 -18.67 -0.92 6.00
C ARG A 317 -17.71 -1.16 7.16
N CYS A 318 -16.46 -0.73 7.00
CA CYS A 318 -15.49 -0.70 8.09
C CYS A 318 -15.30 0.75 8.55
N LYS A 319 -15.65 1.01 9.81
CA LYS A 319 -15.53 2.29 10.49
C LYS A 319 -14.12 2.48 11.03
N ILE A 320 -13.57 3.68 10.86
CA ILE A 320 -12.30 4.08 11.51
C ILE A 320 -12.58 4.30 13.00
N ASN A 321 -11.65 3.91 13.87
CA ASN A 321 -11.83 3.93 15.32
C ASN A 321 -12.12 5.33 15.91
N ASN A 322 -11.78 6.40 15.18
CA ASN A 322 -12.05 7.79 15.56
C ASN A 322 -13.13 8.48 14.71
N GLU A 323 -13.93 7.73 13.95
CA GLU A 323 -15.02 8.33 13.17
C GLU A 323 -16.13 8.83 14.11
N ALA A 324 -16.44 10.13 14.00
CA ALA A 324 -17.50 10.78 14.74
C ALA A 324 -18.81 10.00 14.60
N ALA A 325 -19.50 9.77 15.72
CA ALA A 325 -20.73 9.00 15.75
C ALA A 325 -21.85 9.72 14.99
N GLY A 326 -21.95 9.46 13.67
CA GLY A 326 -23.07 9.84 12.82
C GLY A 326 -23.48 11.32 12.89
N SER A 327 -24.67 11.59 12.38
CA SER A 327 -25.26 12.92 12.47
C SER A 327 -25.69 13.21 13.92
N PRO A 328 -25.59 14.46 14.41
CA PRO A 328 -26.07 14.86 15.73
C PRO A 328 -27.62 14.88 15.84
N PHE A 329 -28.35 14.40 14.83
CA PHE A 329 -29.81 14.34 14.88
C PHE A 329 -30.25 13.12 15.68
N THR A 330 -30.40 13.30 17.00
CA THR A 330 -31.29 12.46 17.80
C THR A 330 -32.72 12.74 17.36
N VAL A 331 -33.32 11.88 16.54
CA VAL A 331 -34.77 11.91 16.32
C VAL A 331 -35.39 11.43 17.62
N TYR A 332 -35.80 12.36 18.48
CA TYR A 332 -36.62 12.05 19.63
C TYR A 332 -37.95 11.50 19.11
N SER A 333 -38.21 10.22 19.38
CA SER A 333 -39.59 9.73 19.43
C SER A 333 -40.22 10.37 20.67
N ASN A 334 -41.26 11.15 20.47
CA ASN A 334 -42.17 11.54 21.55
C ASN A 334 -43.00 10.33 21.98
#